data_AF-A0A7Y7NYQ0-F1
#
_entry.id   AF-A0A7Y7NYQ0-F1
#
_cell.length_a   1.000
_cell.length_b   1.000
_cell.length_c   1.000
_cell.angle_alpha   90.00
_cell.angle_beta   90.00
_cell.angle_gamma   90.00
#
_symmetry.space_group_name_H-M   'P 1'
#
loop_
_entity.id
_entity.type
_entity.pdbx_description
1 polymer ?
#
loop_
_entity_poly.entity_id
_entity_poly.type
_entity_poly.pdbx_seq_one_letter_code
_entity_poly.pdbx_strand_id
1 'polypeptide(L)'
;MKTSINLAKRIAPLAIFAIAILISTNSYSQFSRKYIKMYQNAVYLTWDEEFVDALPIWNKIDSLNPDNPNVHFYIGVCLMNTGEKLKALPYLEEASKSTEIEYNGDYKESFAPFQVYYYLGHAYEVGGAFEYAIQNYEKFSDFAIEHDKKQYKKAVKKIADCNSARQYLVTSAGN
;
A
#
# COMPACT_ATOMS: atom_id res chain seq x y z
N MET A 1 3.42 26.81 60.18
CA MET A 1 2.25 26.83 59.27
C MET A 1 2.49 27.63 57.97
N LYS A 2 3.06 28.85 57.98
CA LYS A 2 3.34 29.62 56.74
C LYS A 2 4.42 28.99 55.83
N THR A 3 5.43 28.34 56.42
CA THR A 3 6.54 27.69 55.70
C THR A 3 6.12 26.46 54.89
N SER A 4 5.23 25.62 55.43
CA SER A 4 4.69 24.45 54.72
C SER A 4 3.78 24.84 53.56
N ILE A 5 3.00 25.92 53.70
CA ILE A 5 2.13 26.46 52.63
C ILE A 5 2.97 27.01 51.45
N ASN A 6 4.10 27.68 51.72
CA ASN A 6 4.98 28.20 50.68
C ASN A 6 5.76 27.10 49.94
N LEU A 7 6.09 26.01 50.62
CA LEU A 7 6.73 24.84 50.01
C LEU A 7 5.76 24.13 49.05
N ALA A 8 4.51 23.91 49.48
CA ALA A 8 3.46 23.30 48.65
C ALA A 8 3.18 24.09 47.36
N LYS A 9 3.17 25.42 47.43
CA LYS A 9 2.99 26.30 46.26
C LYS A 9 4.15 26.25 45.27
N ARG A 10 5.37 25.92 45.72
CA ARG A 10 6.57 25.79 44.85
C ARG A 10 6.65 24.44 44.13
N ILE A 11 6.17 23.36 44.76
CA ILE A 11 6.19 21.99 44.19
C ILE A 11 4.95 21.67 43.35
N ALA A 12 3.81 22.31 43.61
CA ALA A 12 2.58 22.13 42.84
C ALA A 12 2.75 22.31 41.30
N PRO A 13 3.44 23.34 40.77
CA PRO A 13 3.63 23.48 39.32
C PRO A 13 4.53 22.37 38.73
N LEU A 14 5.53 21.87 39.47
CA LEU A 14 6.34 20.73 39.05
C LEU A 14 5.51 19.43 38.98
N ALA A 15 4.62 19.21 39.95
CA ALA A 15 3.73 18.05 39.96
C ALA A 15 2.73 18.09 38.80
N ILE A 16 2.17 19.26 38.48
CA ILE A 16 1.26 19.45 37.34
C ILE A 16 1.99 19.19 36.00
N PHE A 17 3.23 19.66 35.87
CA PHE A 17 4.04 19.41 34.68
C PHE A 17 4.41 17.92 34.51
N ALA A 18 4.75 17.23 35.60
CA ALA A 18 5.02 15.78 35.58
C ALA A 18 3.77 14.95 35.21
N ILE A 19 2.58 15.35 35.68
CA ILE A 19 1.30 14.72 35.31
C ILE A 19 1.00 14.93 33.81
N ALA A 20 1.28 16.11 33.26
CA ALA A 20 1.08 16.37 31.82
C ALA A 20 1.97 15.50 30.92
N ILE A 21 3.21 15.20 31.34
CA ILE A 21 4.12 14.28 30.62
C ILE A 21 3.62 12.83 30.67
N LEU A 22 2.97 12.41 31.77
CA LEU A 22 2.40 11.07 31.88
C LEU A 22 1.12 10.90 31.04
N ILE A 23 0.37 11.97 30.78
CA ILE A 23 -0.84 11.91 29.94
C ILE A 23 -0.47 11.85 28.45
N SER A 24 0.61 12.53 28.02
CA SER A 24 1.00 12.55 26.61
C SER A 24 1.48 11.19 26.10
N THR A 25 2.18 10.39 26.92
CA THR A 25 2.68 9.06 26.52
C THR A 25 1.57 8.02 26.34
N ASN A 26 0.47 8.13 27.08
CA ASN A 26 -0.67 7.21 26.96
C ASN A 26 -1.38 7.35 25.60
N SER A 27 -1.52 8.59 25.10
CA SER A 27 -2.21 8.88 23.83
C SER A 27 -1.51 8.28 22.61
N TYR A 28 -0.17 8.37 22.55
CA TYR A 28 0.60 7.78 21.44
C TYR A 28 0.52 6.26 21.42
N SER A 29 0.51 5.61 22.60
CA SER A 29 0.41 4.14 22.70
C SER A 29 -0.96 3.60 22.26
N GLN A 30 -2.04 4.37 22.48
CA GLN A 30 -3.38 3.99 22.06
C GLN A 30 -3.59 4.22 20.56
N PHE A 31 -3.03 5.31 20.02
CA PHE A 31 -3.02 5.58 18.58
C PHE A 31 -2.32 4.46 17.79
N SER A 32 -1.13 4.03 18.23
CA SER A 32 -0.38 2.96 17.57
C SER A 32 -1.14 1.62 17.60
N ARG A 33 -1.74 1.24 18.73
CA ARG A 33 -2.54 0.00 18.80
C ARG A 33 -3.77 0.03 17.90
N LYS A 34 -4.47 1.17 17.80
CA LYS A 34 -5.62 1.32 16.90
C LYS A 34 -5.20 1.23 15.44
N TYR A 35 -4.09 1.89 15.07
CA TYR A 35 -3.52 1.83 13.73
C TYR A 35 -3.15 0.40 13.33
N ILE A 36 -2.44 -0.34 14.20
CA ILE A 36 -2.04 -1.74 13.96
C ILE A 36 -3.26 -2.62 13.69
N LYS A 37 -4.32 -2.50 14.51
CA LYS A 37 -5.56 -3.27 14.31
C LYS A 37 -6.26 -2.94 13.01
N MET A 38 -6.30 -1.66 12.65
CA MET A 38 -6.90 -1.20 11.40
C MET A 38 -6.14 -1.74 10.19
N TYR A 39 -4.81 -1.69 10.22
CA TYR A 39 -3.94 -2.25 9.21
C TYR A 39 -4.14 -3.76 9.07
N GLN A 40 -4.13 -4.51 10.18
CA GLN A 40 -4.36 -5.96 10.18
C GLN A 40 -5.74 -6.32 9.59
N ASN A 41 -6.78 -5.55 9.91
CA ASN A 41 -8.11 -5.76 9.35
C ASN A 41 -8.14 -5.50 7.83
N ALA A 42 -7.47 -4.44 7.37
CA ALA A 42 -7.39 -4.13 5.94
C ALA A 42 -6.66 -5.21 5.15
N VAL A 43 -5.54 -5.72 5.69
CA VAL A 43 -4.82 -6.87 5.12
C VAL A 43 -5.69 -8.11 5.09
N TYR A 44 -6.39 -8.43 6.18
CA TYR A 44 -7.29 -9.57 6.26
C TYR A 44 -8.38 -9.51 5.19
N LEU A 45 -9.09 -8.38 5.08
CA LEU A 45 -10.13 -8.20 4.06
C LEU A 45 -9.57 -8.28 2.64
N THR A 46 -8.36 -7.75 2.41
CA THR A 46 -7.71 -7.85 1.10
C THR A 46 -7.34 -9.29 0.76
N TRP A 47 -6.91 -10.07 1.75
CA TRP A 47 -6.58 -11.48 1.59
C TRP A 47 -7.82 -12.35 1.37
N ASP A 48 -8.94 -12.00 2.01
CA ASP A 48 -10.26 -12.62 1.85
C ASP A 48 -11.00 -12.14 0.58
N GLU A 49 -10.33 -11.34 -0.26
CA GLU A 49 -10.87 -10.77 -1.51
C GLU A 49 -12.09 -9.84 -1.33
N GLU A 50 -12.33 -9.36 -0.10
CA GLU A 50 -13.35 -8.37 0.26
C GLU A 50 -12.87 -6.93 -0.05
N PHE A 51 -12.53 -6.68 -1.33
CA PHE A 51 -11.87 -5.44 -1.76
C PHE A 51 -12.71 -4.17 -1.56
N VAL A 52 -14.04 -4.30 -1.68
CA VAL A 52 -14.98 -3.18 -1.47
C VAL A 52 -14.92 -2.70 -0.02
N ASP A 53 -14.78 -3.62 0.93
CA ASP A 53 -14.69 -3.33 2.36
C ASP A 53 -13.27 -2.95 2.79
N ALA A 54 -12.24 -3.51 2.14
CA ALA A 54 -10.84 -3.17 2.41
C ALA A 54 -10.48 -1.74 1.99
N LEU A 55 -10.93 -1.30 0.81
CA LEU A 55 -10.59 0.00 0.21
C LEU A 55 -10.82 1.21 1.14
N PRO A 56 -11.98 1.40 1.80
CA PRO A 56 -12.17 2.54 2.71
C PRO A 56 -11.23 2.50 3.92
N ILE A 57 -10.80 1.30 4.35
CA ILE A 57 -9.84 1.16 5.45
C ILE A 57 -8.44 1.54 4.97
N TRP A 58 -8.04 1.10 3.78
CA TRP A 58 -6.77 1.50 3.17
C TRP A 58 -6.68 3.00 2.94
N ASN A 59 -7.74 3.63 2.43
CA ASN A 59 -7.82 5.09 2.32
C ASN A 59 -7.70 5.78 3.68
N LYS A 60 -8.22 5.16 4.75
CA LYS A 60 -8.06 5.70 6.10
C LYS A 60 -6.63 5.58 6.60
N ILE A 61 -5.96 4.46 6.32
CA ILE A 61 -4.55 4.23 6.65
C ILE A 61 -3.68 5.27 5.92
N ASP A 62 -3.93 5.48 4.63
CA ASP A 62 -3.25 6.50 3.82
C ASP A 62 -3.41 7.90 4.41
N SER A 63 -4.62 8.27 4.86
CA SER A 63 -4.83 9.57 5.54
C SER A 63 -4.02 9.77 6.83
N LEU A 64 -3.54 8.68 7.45
CA LEU A 64 -2.76 8.70 8.70
C LEU A 64 -1.25 8.53 8.45
N ASN A 65 -0.89 7.89 7.34
CA ASN A 65 0.48 7.63 6.92
C ASN A 65 0.59 7.87 5.41
N PRO A 66 0.54 9.14 4.97
CA PRO A 66 0.54 9.48 3.56
C PRO A 66 1.88 9.09 2.92
N ASP A 67 1.86 8.92 1.60
CA ASP A 67 3.04 8.63 0.79
C ASP A 67 3.71 7.28 1.10
N ASN A 68 2.98 6.35 1.73
CA ASN A 68 3.49 5.00 1.97
C ASN A 68 3.29 4.12 0.71
N PRO A 69 4.37 3.70 0.02
CA PRO A 69 4.30 2.87 -1.18
C PRO A 69 3.54 1.56 -0.98
N ASN A 70 3.68 0.94 0.20
CA ASN A 70 2.96 -0.28 0.53
C ASN A 70 1.44 -0.07 0.64
N VAL A 71 1.04 1.04 1.28
CA VAL A 71 -0.38 1.41 1.39
C VAL A 71 -0.96 1.72 0.02
N HIS A 72 -0.22 2.46 -0.82
CA HIS A 72 -0.60 2.71 -2.21
C HIS A 72 -0.73 1.42 -3.03
N PHE A 73 0.16 0.43 -2.81
CA PHE A 73 0.04 -0.88 -3.43
C PHE A 73 -1.30 -1.54 -3.08
N TYR A 74 -1.67 -1.59 -1.80
CA TYR A 74 -2.94 -2.18 -1.37
C TYR A 74 -4.17 -1.43 -1.89
N ILE A 75 -4.14 -0.10 -1.92
CA ILE A 75 -5.19 0.71 -2.55
C ILE A 75 -5.32 0.33 -4.02
N GLY A 76 -4.20 0.26 -4.74
CA GLY A 76 -4.15 -0.16 -6.13
C GLY A 76 -4.73 -1.55 -6.37
N VAL A 77 -4.38 -2.53 -5.52
CA VAL A 77 -4.93 -3.90 -5.56
C VAL A 77 -6.45 -3.88 -5.36
N CYS A 78 -6.96 -3.13 -4.38
CA CYS A 78 -8.39 -3.03 -4.16
C CYS A 78 -9.10 -2.39 -5.36
N LEU A 79 -8.58 -1.30 -5.90
CA LEU A 79 -9.14 -0.63 -7.07
C LEU A 79 -9.15 -1.53 -8.31
N MET A 80 -8.10 -2.34 -8.52
CA MET A 80 -8.01 -3.30 -9.63
C MET A 80 -9.05 -4.43 -9.55
N ASN A 81 -9.56 -4.73 -8.36
CA ASN A 81 -10.55 -5.78 -8.12
C ASN A 81 -11.95 -5.24 -7.82
N THR A 82 -12.17 -3.94 -7.98
CA THR A 82 -13.49 -3.30 -7.89
C THR A 82 -13.92 -2.75 -9.25
N GLY A 83 -15.04 -2.03 -9.31
CA GLY A 83 -15.51 -1.34 -10.51
C GLY A 83 -14.66 -0.14 -10.95
N GLU A 84 -13.57 0.17 -10.22
CA GLU A 84 -12.80 1.41 -10.36
C GLU A 84 -11.37 1.18 -10.88
N LYS A 85 -11.15 0.13 -11.67
CA LYS A 85 -9.82 -0.34 -12.11
C LYS A 85 -8.88 0.76 -12.65
N LEU A 86 -9.39 1.68 -13.47
CA LEU A 86 -8.58 2.75 -14.03
C LEU A 86 -8.05 3.73 -12.97
N LYS A 87 -8.72 3.85 -11.82
CA LYS A 87 -8.23 4.68 -10.70
C LYS A 87 -7.05 4.04 -9.97
N ALA A 88 -6.77 2.76 -10.16
CA ALA A 88 -5.63 2.09 -9.55
C ALA A 88 -4.29 2.61 -10.06
N LEU A 89 -4.25 3.10 -11.30
CA LEU A 89 -3.01 3.44 -12.00
C LEU A 89 -2.12 4.43 -11.21
N PRO A 90 -2.59 5.62 -10.77
CA PRO A 90 -1.74 6.56 -10.03
C PRO A 90 -1.20 5.97 -8.71
N TYR A 91 -1.98 5.16 -8.00
CA TYR A 91 -1.52 4.52 -6.76
C TYR A 91 -0.44 3.46 -7.03
N LEU A 92 -0.63 2.65 -8.07
CA LEU A 92 0.34 1.62 -8.45
C LEU A 92 1.63 2.23 -9.02
N GLU A 93 1.54 3.33 -9.77
CA GLU A 93 2.70 4.09 -10.23
C GLU A 93 3.50 4.63 -9.05
N GLU A 94 2.85 5.25 -8.06
CA GLU A 94 3.54 5.76 -6.87
C GLU A 94 4.17 4.64 -6.05
N ALA A 95 3.43 3.55 -5.83
CA ALA A 95 3.93 2.36 -5.13
C ALA A 95 5.18 1.77 -5.82
N SER A 96 5.19 1.73 -7.16
CA SER A 96 6.28 1.14 -7.94
C SER A 96 7.61 1.89 -7.88
N LYS A 97 7.63 3.13 -7.36
CA LYS A 97 8.86 3.92 -7.20
C LYS A 97 9.77 3.42 -6.09
N SER A 98 9.24 2.65 -5.14
CA SER A 98 9.96 2.20 -3.97
C SER A 98 9.52 0.78 -3.61
N THR A 99 10.31 -0.22 -4.03
CA THR A 99 9.94 -1.63 -3.95
C THR A 99 11.01 -2.49 -3.29
N GLU A 100 10.59 -3.56 -2.62
CA GLU A 100 11.48 -4.57 -2.04
C GLU A 100 11.07 -5.99 -2.42
N ILE A 101 12.05 -6.90 -2.37
CA ILE A 101 11.83 -8.34 -2.61
C ILE A 101 11.47 -9.03 -1.30
N GLU A 102 12.20 -8.74 -0.23
CA GLU A 102 11.94 -9.25 1.11
C GLU A 102 10.80 -8.45 1.72
N TYR A 103 9.60 -9.04 1.76
CA TYR A 103 8.39 -8.35 2.15
C TYR A 103 7.58 -9.21 3.13
N ASN A 104 7.24 -8.64 4.28
CA ASN A 104 6.47 -9.28 5.36
C ASN A 104 5.00 -8.85 5.36
N GLY A 105 4.70 -7.69 4.79
CA GLY A 105 3.33 -7.17 4.66
C GLY A 105 2.72 -6.67 5.95
N ASP A 106 3.53 -6.39 6.97
CA ASP A 106 3.06 -5.82 8.24
C ASP A 106 2.98 -4.29 8.21
N TYR A 107 2.48 -3.70 9.30
CA TYR A 107 2.21 -2.26 9.40
C TYR A 107 3.48 -1.39 9.37
N LYS A 108 4.67 -1.98 9.43
CA LYS A 108 5.96 -1.29 9.40
C LYS A 108 6.51 -1.16 7.98
N GLU A 109 5.92 -1.86 7.01
CA GLU A 109 6.38 -1.80 5.63
C GLU A 109 6.26 -0.38 5.08
N SER A 110 7.37 0.06 4.48
CA SER A 110 7.53 1.38 3.85
C SER A 110 7.91 1.25 2.37
N PHE A 111 8.00 0.03 1.86
CA PHE A 111 8.24 -0.28 0.45
C PHE A 111 7.10 -1.15 -0.07
N ALA A 112 6.78 -1.01 -1.35
CA ALA A 112 5.81 -1.87 -1.99
C ALA A 112 6.43 -3.24 -2.30
N PRO A 113 5.66 -4.32 -2.28
CA PRO A 113 6.14 -5.62 -2.73
C PRO A 113 6.37 -5.60 -4.25
N PHE A 114 7.34 -6.38 -4.76
CA PHE A 114 7.63 -6.45 -6.20
C PHE A 114 6.40 -6.85 -7.06
N GLN A 115 5.39 -7.48 -6.45
CA GLN A 115 4.08 -7.76 -7.03
C GLN A 115 3.40 -6.51 -7.59
N VAL A 116 3.76 -5.31 -7.14
CA VAL A 116 3.28 -4.04 -7.70
C VAL A 116 3.45 -3.98 -9.22
N TYR A 117 4.54 -4.51 -9.77
CA TYR A 117 4.78 -4.50 -11.22
C TYR A 117 3.75 -5.38 -11.97
N TYR A 118 3.29 -6.48 -11.38
CA TYR A 118 2.22 -7.29 -11.98
C TYR A 118 0.89 -6.51 -12.03
N TYR A 119 0.53 -5.84 -10.93
CA TYR A 119 -0.71 -5.07 -10.86
C TYR A 119 -0.64 -3.82 -11.75
N LEU A 120 0.50 -3.15 -11.81
CA LEU A 120 0.73 -1.99 -12.68
C LEU A 120 0.65 -2.39 -14.15
N GLY A 121 1.25 -3.54 -14.53
CA GLY A 121 1.08 -4.11 -15.86
C GLY A 121 -0.39 -4.35 -16.21
N HIS A 122 -1.18 -4.87 -15.26
CA HIS A 122 -2.61 -5.11 -15.45
C HIS A 122 -3.42 -3.81 -15.55
N ALA A 123 -3.05 -2.77 -14.79
CA ALA A 123 -3.69 -1.46 -14.88
C ALA A 123 -3.47 -0.83 -16.27
N TYR A 124 -2.22 -0.87 -16.78
CA TYR A 124 -1.92 -0.42 -18.15
C TYR A 124 -2.62 -1.24 -19.22
N GLU A 125 -2.69 -2.58 -19.06
CA GLU A 125 -3.44 -3.46 -19.97
C GLU A 125 -4.93 -3.06 -20.04
N VAL A 126 -5.57 -2.85 -18.89
CA VAL A 126 -6.97 -2.39 -18.82
C VAL A 126 -7.16 -1.01 -19.48
N GLY A 127 -6.15 -0.13 -19.39
CA GLY A 127 -6.12 1.16 -20.07
C GLY A 127 -5.77 1.10 -21.57
N GLY A 128 -5.48 -0.09 -22.12
CA GLY A 128 -5.05 -0.26 -23.52
C GLY A 128 -3.60 0.16 -23.80
N ALA A 129 -2.84 0.50 -22.76
CA ALA A 129 -1.45 0.93 -22.82
C ALA A 129 -0.51 -0.28 -22.85
N PHE A 130 -0.64 -1.14 -23.88
CA PHE A 130 0.00 -2.46 -23.94
C PHE A 130 1.53 -2.42 -23.84
N GLU A 131 2.19 -1.38 -24.34
CA GLU A 131 3.65 -1.25 -24.22
C GLU A 131 4.10 -1.12 -22.76
N TYR A 132 3.44 -0.24 -22.02
CA TYR A 132 3.70 -0.05 -20.59
C TYR A 132 3.28 -1.28 -19.79
N ALA A 133 2.23 -1.99 -20.22
CA ALA A 133 1.83 -3.27 -19.63
C ALA A 133 2.95 -4.31 -19.75
N ILE A 134 3.50 -4.49 -20.96
CA ILE A 134 4.58 -5.44 -21.26
C ILE A 134 5.80 -5.13 -20.40
N GLN A 135 6.27 -3.88 -20.38
CA GLN A 135 7.45 -3.47 -19.60
C GLN A 135 7.33 -3.83 -18.12
N ASN A 136 6.13 -3.62 -17.54
CA ASN A 136 5.88 -3.94 -16.14
C ASN A 136 5.77 -5.45 -15.90
N TYR A 137 5.20 -6.22 -16.82
CA TYR A 137 5.19 -7.67 -16.72
C TYR A 137 6.57 -8.30 -16.89
N GLU A 138 7.42 -7.74 -17.75
CA GLU A 138 8.82 -8.16 -17.89
C GLU A 138 9.57 -7.93 -16.58
N LYS A 139 9.49 -6.72 -16.02
CA LYS A 139 10.10 -6.40 -14.73
C LYS A 139 9.62 -7.32 -13.62
N PHE A 140 8.31 -7.60 -13.53
CA PHE A 140 7.77 -8.58 -12.59
C PHE A 140 8.31 -9.99 -12.85
N SER A 141 8.45 -10.40 -14.11
CA SER A 141 8.96 -11.73 -14.47
C SER A 141 10.42 -11.92 -14.07
N ASP A 142 11.24 -10.86 -14.14
CA ASP A 142 12.63 -10.88 -13.71
C ASP A 142 12.74 -11.16 -12.20
N PHE A 143 11.87 -10.56 -11.39
CA PHE A 143 11.78 -10.88 -9.96
C PHE A 143 11.22 -12.29 -9.72
N ALA A 144 10.28 -12.77 -10.54
CA ALA A 144 9.63 -14.04 -10.29
C ALA A 144 10.43 -15.27 -10.76
N ILE A 145 11.37 -15.12 -11.71
CA ILE A 145 12.00 -16.26 -12.42
C ILE A 145 12.73 -17.23 -11.48
N GLU A 146 13.39 -16.72 -10.44
CA GLU A 146 14.16 -17.53 -9.48
C GLU A 146 13.34 -17.91 -8.23
N HIS A 147 12.25 -17.18 -7.95
CA HIS A 147 11.51 -17.28 -6.69
C HIS A 147 10.16 -17.99 -6.80
N ASP A 148 9.46 -17.84 -7.93
CA ASP A 148 8.13 -18.42 -8.14
C ASP A 148 7.86 -18.68 -9.63
N LYS A 149 8.15 -19.91 -10.05
CA LYS A 149 7.93 -20.36 -11.43
C LYS A 149 6.47 -20.24 -11.90
N LYS A 150 5.49 -20.30 -10.99
CA LYS A 150 4.07 -20.13 -11.34
C LYS A 150 3.79 -18.66 -11.65
N GLN A 151 4.26 -17.74 -10.82
CA GLN A 151 4.14 -16.30 -11.07
C GLN A 151 4.90 -15.86 -12.34
N TYR A 152 6.10 -16.38 -12.56
CA TYR A 152 6.86 -16.15 -13.80
C TYR A 152 6.04 -16.54 -15.04
N LYS A 153 5.48 -17.76 -15.07
CA LYS A 153 4.63 -18.21 -16.19
C LYS A 153 3.39 -17.35 -16.38
N LYS A 154 2.78 -16.87 -15.28
CA LYS A 154 1.63 -15.95 -15.33
C LYS A 154 2.00 -14.64 -16.02
N ALA A 155 3.20 -14.10 -15.73
CA ALA A 155 3.73 -12.89 -16.34
C ALA A 155 3.99 -13.07 -17.84
N VAL A 156 4.69 -14.14 -18.22
CA VAL A 156 4.99 -14.46 -19.63
C VAL A 156 3.72 -14.60 -20.46
N LYS A 157 2.68 -15.23 -19.91
CA LYS A 157 1.38 -15.31 -20.58
C LYS A 157 0.80 -13.90 -20.83
N LYS A 158 0.80 -13.04 -19.81
CA LYS A 158 0.30 -11.66 -19.95
C LYS A 158 1.08 -10.84 -20.98
N ILE A 159 2.40 -11.02 -21.07
CA ILE A 159 3.24 -10.41 -22.13
C ILE A 159 2.80 -10.88 -23.52
N ALA A 160 2.54 -12.18 -23.70
CA ALA A 160 2.07 -12.73 -24.97
C ALA A 160 0.67 -12.21 -25.35
N ASP A 161 -0.24 -12.11 -24.38
CA ASP A 161 -1.59 -11.57 -24.58
C ASP A 161 -1.53 -10.09 -25.03
N CYS A 162 -0.71 -9.27 -24.36
CA CYS A 162 -0.51 -7.85 -24.71
C CYS A 162 0.11 -7.68 -26.11
N ASN A 163 1.09 -8.52 -26.47
CA ASN A 163 1.70 -8.49 -27.80
C ASN A 163 0.68 -8.81 -28.90
N SER A 164 -0.18 -9.80 -28.67
CA SER A 164 -1.23 -10.19 -29.61
C SER A 164 -2.25 -9.06 -29.81
N ALA A 165 -2.68 -8.43 -28.70
CA ALA A 165 -3.58 -7.28 -28.74
C ALA A 165 -2.99 -6.10 -29.51
N ARG A 166 -1.71 -5.78 -29.24
CA ARG A 166 -0.97 -4.72 -29.96
C ARG A 166 -0.90 -4.99 -31.46
N GLN A 167 -0.57 -6.21 -31.86
CA GLN A 167 -0.50 -6.59 -33.27
C GLN A 167 -1.85 -6.45 -33.98
N TYR A 168 -2.93 -6.89 -33.33
CA TYR A 168 -4.29 -6.75 -33.86
C TYR A 168 -4.67 -5.28 -34.09
N LEU A 169 -4.31 -4.39 -33.16
CA LEU A 169 -4.59 -2.96 -33.33
C LEU A 169 -3.87 -2.36 -34.53
N VAL A 170 -2.58 -2.70 -34.73
CA VAL A 170 -1.80 -2.23 -35.87
C VAL A 170 -2.40 -2.70 -37.19
N THR A 171 -2.79 -3.98 -37.29
CA THR A 171 -3.38 -4.51 -38.53
C THR A 171 -4.79 -3.98 -38.79
N SER A 172 -5.57 -3.70 -37.74
CA SER A 172 -6.90 -3.10 -37.86
C SER A 172 -6.88 -1.62 -38.27
N ALA A 173 -5.82 -0.88 -37.94
CA ALA A 173 -5.68 0.54 -38.28
C ALA A 173 -5.12 0.79 -39.70
N GLY A 174 -4.57 -0.25 -40.34
CA GLY A 174 -4.02 -0.19 -41.71
C GLY A 174 -4.99 -0.60 -42.81
N ASN A 175 -6.22 -0.99 -42.46
CA ASN A 175 -7.33 -1.32 -43.38
C ASN A 175 -8.41 -0.24 -43.31
#